data_AF-A0A6A6ZE89-F1
#
_entry.id   AF-A0A6A6ZE89-F1
#
_cell.length_a   1.000
_cell.length_b   1.000
_cell.length_c   1.000
_cell.angle_alpha   90.00
_cell.angle_beta   90.00
_cell.angle_gamma   90.00
#
_symmetry.space_group_name_H-M   'P 1'
#
loop_
_entity.id
_entity.type
_entity.pdbx_description
1 polymer ?
#
loop_
_entity_poly.entity_id
_entity_poly.type
_entity_poly.pdbx_seq_one_letter_code
_entity_poly.pdbx_strand_id
1 'polypeptide(L)'
;QAALSGGHEAVVRLLLDKGADVNAQGGEYGNALQAASYGGHEQVVKLLLEKNADINVQGGYYGNALQAASFGGHEQVVKLLLEKNV
;
A
#
# COMPACT_ATOMS: atom_id res chain seq x y z
N GLN A 1 -5.28 6.49 -4.65
CA GLN A 1 -3.91 6.93 -4.27
C GLN A 1 -3.90 8.25 -3.48
N ALA A 2 -4.66 9.28 -3.87
CA ALA A 2 -4.65 10.57 -3.13
C ALA A 2 -4.99 10.48 -1.63
N ALA A 3 -5.92 9.60 -1.21
CA ALA A 3 -6.21 9.41 0.22
C ALA A 3 -5.08 8.67 0.99
N LEU A 4 -4.20 7.99 0.26
CA LEU A 4 -3.15 7.13 0.82
C LEU A 4 -1.84 7.89 1.03
N SER A 5 -1.59 8.97 0.27
CA SER A 5 -0.41 9.81 0.45
C SER A 5 -0.43 10.65 1.72
N GLY A 6 -1.62 10.87 2.32
CA GLY A 6 -1.81 11.66 3.55
C GLY A 6 -2.04 10.85 4.83
N GLY A 7 -1.90 9.51 4.82
CA GLY A 7 -2.12 8.68 6.00
C GLY A 7 -3.58 8.62 6.50
N HIS A 8 -4.57 8.84 5.62
CA HIS A 8 -5.99 8.92 5.99
C HIS A 8 -6.64 7.54 6.19
N GLU A 9 -6.19 6.77 7.19
CA GLU A 9 -6.67 5.40 7.47
C GLU A 9 -8.21 5.30 7.48
N ALA A 10 -8.90 6.23 8.13
CA ALA A 10 -10.37 6.23 8.23
C ALA A 10 -11.06 6.31 6.85
N VAL A 11 -10.50 7.10 5.92
CA VAL A 11 -11.04 7.22 4.56
C VAL A 11 -10.78 5.95 3.78
N VAL A 12 -9.59 5.36 3.92
CA VAL A 12 -9.23 4.09 3.28
C VAL A 12 -10.15 2.97 3.75
N ARG A 13 -10.38 2.87 5.05
CA ARG A 13 -11.29 1.90 5.66
C ARG A 13 -12.71 2.05 5.11
N LEU A 14 -13.22 3.28 5.09
CA LEU A 14 -14.55 3.57 4.54
C LEU A 14 -14.67 3.13 3.07
N LEU A 15 -13.68 3.40 2.23
CA LEU A 15 -13.69 3.01 0.82
C LEU A 15 -13.71 1.49 0.65
N LEU A 16 -12.86 0.77 1.38
CA LEU A 16 -12.80 -0.70 1.34
C LEU A 16 -14.10 -1.32 1.86
N ASP A 17 -14.70 -0.77 2.92
CA ASP A 17 -15.97 -1.23 3.45
C ASP A 17 -17.16 -0.92 2.51
N LYS A 18 -17.00 0.03 1.57
CA LYS A 18 -17.94 0.29 0.48
C LYS A 18 -17.69 -0.55 -0.78
N GLY A 19 -16.76 -1.51 -0.71
CA GLY A 19 -16.47 -2.44 -1.81
C GLY A 19 -15.50 -1.90 -2.85
N ALA A 20 -14.69 -0.90 -2.51
CA ALA A 20 -13.56 -0.53 -3.35
C ALA A 20 -12.62 -1.73 -3.52
N ASP A 21 -12.19 -1.98 -4.76
CA ASP A 21 -11.21 -3.03 -5.05
C ASP A 21 -9.86 -2.66 -4.42
N VAL A 22 -9.41 -3.49 -3.48
CA VAL A 22 -8.15 -3.32 -2.75
C VAL A 22 -6.93 -3.35 -3.67
N ASN A 23 -7.04 -4.06 -4.80
CA ASN A 23 -5.96 -4.25 -5.78
C ASN A 23 -6.12 -3.37 -7.02
N ALA A 24 -7.07 -2.41 -7.01
CA ALA A 24 -7.29 -1.50 -8.12
C ALA A 24 -5.98 -0.84 -8.56
N GLN A 25 -5.61 -1.09 -9.81
CA GLN A 25 -4.42 -0.50 -10.43
C GLN A 25 -4.75 0.82 -11.12
N GLY A 26 -3.81 1.75 -11.10
CA GLY A 26 -3.88 3.06 -11.73
C GLY A 26 -3.10 4.12 -10.97
N GLY A 27 -3.00 5.31 -11.56
CA GLY A 27 -2.26 6.44 -10.98
C GLY A 27 -0.74 6.23 -10.96
N GLU A 28 -0.04 7.20 -10.39
CA GLU A 28 1.43 7.30 -10.41
C GLU A 28 2.14 6.11 -9.72
N TYR A 29 1.57 5.64 -8.61
CA TYR A 29 2.21 4.64 -7.76
C TYR A 29 1.81 3.19 -8.09
N GLY A 30 1.00 2.96 -9.13
CA GLY A 30 0.56 1.62 -9.52
C GLY A 30 -0.70 1.14 -8.81
N ASN A 31 -0.71 1.02 -7.47
CA ASN A 31 -1.92 0.66 -6.71
C ASN A 31 -1.95 1.34 -5.33
N ALA A 32 -2.90 0.95 -4.47
CA ALA A 32 -3.04 1.50 -3.13
C ALA A 32 -1.88 1.11 -2.18
N LEU A 33 -1.51 -0.17 -2.16
CA LEU A 33 -0.46 -0.69 -1.30
C LEU A 33 0.89 -0.04 -1.60
N GLN A 34 1.24 0.11 -2.87
CA GLN A 34 2.47 0.76 -3.32
C GLN A 34 2.54 2.24 -2.93
N ALA A 35 1.43 2.97 -3.06
CA ALA A 35 1.37 4.38 -2.64
C ALA A 35 1.56 4.52 -1.12
N ALA A 36 0.89 3.68 -0.34
CA ALA A 36 1.02 3.67 1.12
C ALA A 36 2.45 3.27 1.54
N SER A 37 3.05 2.30 0.85
CA SER A 37 4.41 1.84 1.09
C SER A 37 5.46 2.89 0.78
N TYR A 38 5.33 3.61 -0.34
CA TYR A 38 6.20 4.72 -0.69
C TYR A 38 6.12 5.87 0.33
N GLY A 39 4.94 6.14 0.89
CA GLY A 39 4.74 7.19 1.88
C GLY A 39 5.03 6.79 3.33
N GLY A 40 5.37 5.53 3.59
CA GLY A 40 5.66 5.04 4.95
C GLY A 40 4.44 4.90 5.85
N HIS A 41 3.23 4.82 5.28
CA HIS A 41 1.97 4.82 6.03
C HIS A 41 1.65 3.44 6.62
N GLU A 42 2.38 3.05 7.66
CA GLU A 42 2.32 1.72 8.27
C GLU A 42 0.90 1.21 8.57
N GLN A 43 0.04 2.04 9.16
CA GLN A 43 -1.33 1.65 9.52
C GLN A 43 -2.19 1.38 8.29
N VAL A 44 -1.99 2.17 7.23
CA VAL A 44 -2.67 1.98 5.95
C VAL A 44 -2.16 0.71 5.26
N VAL A 45 -0.86 0.45 5.29
CA VAL A 45 -0.27 -0.80 4.77
C VAL A 45 -0.86 -2.00 5.51
N LYS A 46 -0.91 -1.97 6.85
CA LYS A 46 -1.53 -3.04 7.65
C LYS A 46 -2.99 -3.27 7.24
N LEU A 47 -3.79 -2.20 7.16
CA LEU A 47 -5.20 -2.27 6.76
C LEU A 47 -5.38 -2.89 5.38
N LEU A 48 -4.56 -2.51 4.40
CA LEU A 48 -4.63 -3.05 3.04
C LEU A 48 -4.28 -4.55 3.02
N LEU A 49 -3.26 -4.95 3.78
CA LEU A 49 -2.87 -6.37 3.92
C LEU A 49 -3.95 -7.19 4.64
N GLU A 50 -4.59 -6.63 5.67
CA GLU A 50 -5.75 -7.24 6.34
C GLU A 50 -6.94 -7.43 5.39
N LYS A 51 -7.05 -6.60 4.36
CA LYS A 51 -8.06 -6.70 3.29
C LYS A 51 -7.56 -7.50 2.08
N ASN A 52 -6.50 -8.28 2.22
CA ASN A 52 -5.92 -9.16 1.20
C ASN A 52 -5.39 -8.42 -0.04
N ALA A 53 -4.76 -7.25 0.15
CA ALA A 53 -3.99 -6.62 -0.91
C ALA A 53 -2.86 -7.55 -1.38
N ASP A 54 -2.70 -7.69 -2.69
CA ASP A 54 -1.64 -8.48 -3.30
C ASP A 54 -0.31 -7.69 -3.26
N ILE A 55 0.64 -8.25 -2.50
CA ILE A 55 1.98 -7.69 -2.25
C ILE A 55 2.84 -7.68 -3.53
N ASN A 56 2.59 -8.63 -4.44
CA ASN A 56 3.44 -8.91 -5.59
C ASN A 56 3.02 -8.17 -6.86
N VAL A 57 1.91 -7.40 -6.79
CA VAL A 57 1.46 -6.57 -7.90
C VAL A 57 2.60 -5.67 -8.37
N GLN A 58 2.91 -5.80 -9.65
CA GLN A 58 3.87 -4.93 -10.34
C GLN A 58 3.13 -3.74 -10.95
N GLY A 59 3.74 -2.56 -10.89
CA GLY A 59 3.23 -1.36 -11.53
C GLY A 59 3.78 -0.08 -10.92
N GLY A 60 3.34 1.06 -11.46
CA GLY A 60 3.81 2.37 -10.99
C GLY A 60 5.31 2.58 -11.16
N TYR A 61 5.82 3.66 -10.58
CA TYR A 61 7.21 4.08 -10.74
C TYR A 61 8.23 3.16 -10.05
N TYR A 62 7.83 2.45 -9.00
CA TYR A 62 8.75 1.74 -8.09
C TYR A 62 8.71 0.22 -8.20
N GLY A 63 7.85 -0.36 -9.05
CA GLY A 63 7.74 -1.81 -9.22
C GLY A 63 6.70 -2.44 -8.30
N ASN A 64 7.04 -2.91 -7.10
CA ASN A 64 6.10 -3.45 -6.12
C ASN A 64 6.11 -2.68 -4.79
N ALA A 65 5.27 -3.10 -3.83
CA ALA A 65 5.16 -2.44 -2.53
C ALA A 65 6.46 -2.45 -1.73
N LEU A 66 7.23 -3.56 -1.80
CA LEU A 66 8.50 -3.70 -1.09
C LEU A 66 9.58 -2.76 -1.65
N GLN A 67 9.63 -2.64 -2.97
CA GLN A 67 10.55 -1.73 -3.67
C GLN A 67 10.18 -0.27 -3.40
N ALA A 68 8.88 0.06 -3.39
CA ALA A 68 8.39 1.39 -3.01
C ALA A 68 8.79 1.78 -1.57
N ALA A 69 8.58 0.88 -0.60
CA ALA A 69 8.99 1.11 0.79
C ALA A 69 10.50 1.25 0.95
N SER A 70 11.27 0.42 0.24
CA SER A 70 12.74 0.48 0.23
C SER A 70 13.25 1.79 -0.35
N PHE A 71 12.63 2.27 -1.43
CA PHE A 71 13.00 3.54 -2.05
C PHE A 71 12.69 4.75 -1.14
N GLY A 72 11.57 4.72 -0.42
CA GLY A 72 11.22 5.75 0.58
C GLY A 72 12.01 5.66 1.90
N GLY A 73 12.79 4.59 2.11
CA GLY A 73 13.56 4.37 3.34
C GLY A 73 12.71 3.96 4.55
N HIS A 74 11.52 3.40 4.33
CA HIS A 74 10.56 3.06 5.38
C HIS A 74 10.79 1.65 5.94
N GLU A 75 11.79 1.51 6.82
CA GLU A 75 12.24 0.22 7.36
C GLU A 75 11.11 -0.61 8.02
N GLN A 76 10.20 0.04 8.74
CA GLN A 76 9.10 -0.64 9.42
C GLN A 76 8.09 -1.23 8.42
N VAL A 77 7.82 -0.50 7.33
CA VAL A 77 6.99 -1.00 6.24
C VAL A 77 7.67 -2.15 5.50
N VAL A 78 8.98 -2.06 5.26
CA VAL A 78 9.77 -3.15 4.66
C VAL A 78 9.66 -4.41 5.50
N LYS A 79 9.87 -4.32 6.83
CA LYS A 79 9.73 -5.46 7.74
C LYS A 79 8.32 -6.06 7.68
N LEU A 80 7.30 -5.21 7.77
CA LEU A 80 5.90 -5.65 7.69
C LEU A 80 5.58 -6.41 6.39
N LEU A 81 6.04 -5.89 5.25
CA LEU A 81 5.83 -6.53 3.95
C LEU A 81 6.58 -7.86 3.85
N LEU A 82 7.80 -7.94 4.37
CA LEU A 82 8.58 -9.19 4.40
C LEU A 82 7.92 -10.26 5.28
N GLU A 83 7.36 -9.89 6.43
CA GLU A 83 6.62 -10.81 7.31
C GLU A 83 5.36 -11.38 6.66
N LYS A 84 4.75 -10.63 5.74
CA LYS A 84 3.50 -11.01 5.05
C LYS A 84 3.73 -11.65 3.69
N ASN A 85 4.95 -11.65 3.18
CA ASN A 85 5.34 -12.24 1.90
C ASN A 85 5.93 -13.67 2.04
N VAL A 86 5.68 -14.33 3.19
CA VAL A 86 6.09 -15.72 3.50
C VAL A 86 4.89 -16.65 3.42
#